data_AF-X1FTJ1-F1
#
_entry.id   AF-X1FTJ1-F1
#
_cell.length_a   1.000
_cell.length_b   1.000
_cell.length_c   1.000
_cell.angle_alpha   90.00
_cell.angle_beta   90.00
_cell.angle_gamma   90.00
#
_symmetry.space_group_name_H-M   'P 1'
#
loop_
_entity.id
_entity.type
_entity.pdbx_description
1 polymer ?
#
loop_
_entity_poly.entity_id
_entity_poly.type
_entity_poly.pdbx_seq_one_letter_code
_entity_poly.pdbx_strand_id
1 'polypeptide(L)'
;MAKKGPWIKVRKPISKYPETPQQRNVRIGGAMIRARCKGLKGTDFTNCRSEVLQCAFHEDKCDIELKELKDEVKEKIEEVYGAPHQKRVSQSPPIYSEV
;
A
#
# COMPACT_ATOMS: atom_id res chain seq x y z
N MET A 1 -19.28 44.65 -13.79
CA MET A 1 -19.74 43.30 -13.41
C MET A 1 -18.60 42.32 -13.68
N ALA A 2 -17.94 41.80 -12.64
CA ALA A 2 -16.85 40.84 -12.81
C ALA A 2 -17.42 39.46 -13.16
N LYS A 3 -17.20 38.99 -14.39
CA LYS A 3 -17.58 37.64 -14.82
C LYS A 3 -16.75 36.65 -13.98
N LYS A 4 -17.40 35.97 -13.02
CA LYS A 4 -16.81 34.84 -12.31
C LYS A 4 -16.62 33.71 -13.34
N GLY A 5 -15.42 33.64 -13.92
CA GLY A 5 -15.04 32.52 -14.78
C GLY A 5 -15.13 31.20 -14.01
N PRO A 6 -15.33 30.06 -14.70
CA PRO A 6 -15.44 28.77 -14.04
C PRO A 6 -14.13 28.49 -13.27
N TRP A 7 -14.25 28.25 -11.96
CA TRP A 7 -13.14 27.79 -11.12
C TRP A 7 -12.75 26.36 -11.56
N ILE A 8 -11.89 26.25 -12.56
CA ILE A 8 -11.33 24.96 -12.98
C ILE A 8 -10.28 24.55 -11.96
N LYS A 9 -10.62 23.59 -11.08
CA LYS A 9 -9.64 22.96 -10.18
C LYS A 9 -8.66 22.14 -11.02
N VAL A 10 -7.49 22.71 -11.32
CA VAL A 10 -6.38 22.01 -11.97
C VAL A 10 -5.95 20.85 -11.06
N ARG A 11 -6.28 19.62 -11.46
CA ARG A 11 -5.86 18.42 -10.73
C ARG A 11 -4.37 18.20 -10.97
N LYS A 12 -3.63 17.83 -9.92
CA LYS A 12 -2.24 17.40 -10.10
C LYS A 12 -2.21 16.06 -10.84
N PRO A 13 -1.11 15.72 -11.54
CA PRO A 13 -0.93 14.37 -12.06
C PRO A 13 -0.87 13.35 -10.91
N ILE A 14 -1.28 12.11 -11.18
CA ILE A 14 -1.44 11.04 -10.17
C ILE A 14 -0.15 10.80 -9.37
N SER A 15 1.02 10.97 -9.99
CA SER A 15 2.34 10.81 -9.36
C SER A 15 2.64 11.83 -8.25
N LYS A 16 1.93 12.95 -8.20
CA LYS A 16 2.12 13.98 -7.16
C LYS A 16 1.26 13.74 -5.92
N TYR A 17 0.40 12.73 -5.93
CA TYR A 17 -0.36 12.33 -4.75
C TYR A 17 0.44 11.29 -3.96
N PRO A 18 0.44 11.38 -2.62
CA PRO A 18 1.08 10.37 -1.80
C PRO A 18 0.40 9.02 -2.01
N GLU A 19 1.20 7.96 -2.05
CA GLU A 19 0.70 6.59 -2.14
C GLU A 19 -0.05 6.22 -0.85
N THR A 20 -1.26 5.68 -0.98
CA THR A 20 -2.03 5.24 0.18
C THR A 20 -1.52 3.89 0.70
N PRO A 21 -1.71 3.57 2.00
CA PRO A 21 -1.36 2.26 2.53
C PRO A 21 -2.00 1.10 1.75
N GLN A 22 -3.23 1.29 1.28
CA GLN A 22 -3.94 0.30 0.46
C GLN A 22 -3.25 0.11 -0.90
N GLN A 23 -2.84 1.18 -1.57
CA GLN A 23 -2.11 1.11 -2.84
C GLN A 23 -0.79 0.35 -2.68
N ARG A 24 -0.10 0.59 -1.57
CA ARG A 24 1.13 -0.13 -1.23
C ARG A 24 0.90 -1.63 -1.05
N ASN A 25 -0.14 -2.01 -0.30
CA ASN A 25 -0.48 -3.43 -0.10
C ASN A 25 -0.91 -4.10 -1.41
N VAL A 26 -1.62 -3.40 -2.29
CA VAL A 26 -1.95 -3.89 -3.65
C VAL A 26 -0.66 -4.15 -4.45
N ARG A 27 0.31 -3.23 -4.39
CA ARG A 27 1.60 -3.38 -5.09
C ARG A 27 2.39 -4.58 -4.55
N ILE A 28 2.48 -4.72 -3.23
CA ILE A 28 3.13 -5.87 -2.56
C ILE A 28 2.42 -7.17 -2.97
N GLY A 29 1.10 -7.25 -2.83
CA GLY A 29 0.32 -8.43 -3.20
C GLY A 29 0.49 -8.81 -4.67
N GLY A 30 0.50 -7.83 -5.59
CA GLY A 30 0.76 -8.08 -7.01
C GLY A 30 2.17 -8.63 -7.30
N ALA A 31 3.18 -8.19 -6.56
CA ALA A 31 4.52 -8.74 -6.65
C ALA A 31 4.61 -10.15 -6.07
N MET A 32 4.00 -10.40 -4.91
CA MET A 32 3.91 -11.73 -4.30
C MET A 32 3.18 -12.74 -5.21
N ILE A 33 2.07 -12.35 -5.85
CA ILE A 33 1.34 -13.22 -6.80
C ILE A 33 2.25 -13.63 -7.96
N ARG A 34 3.04 -12.69 -8.49
CA ARG A 34 3.97 -12.98 -9.59
C ARG A 34 5.10 -13.91 -9.18
N ALA A 35 5.53 -13.87 -7.92
CA ALA A 35 6.57 -14.74 -7.40
C ALA A 35 6.01 -16.15 -7.07
N ARG A 36 4.92 -16.22 -6.31
CA ARG A 36 4.38 -17.47 -5.77
C ARG A 36 3.44 -18.22 -6.70
N CYS A 37 2.55 -17.51 -7.41
CA CYS A 37 1.51 -18.15 -8.23
C CYS A 37 1.92 -18.33 -9.70
N LYS A 38 3.23 -18.24 -10.01
CA LYS A 38 3.75 -18.33 -11.37
C LYS A 38 3.52 -19.72 -11.94
N GLY A 39 2.95 -19.81 -13.14
CA GLY A 39 2.73 -21.07 -13.86
C GLY A 39 1.43 -21.80 -13.49
N LEU A 40 0.75 -21.40 -12.42
CA LEU A 40 -0.57 -21.91 -12.06
C LEU A 40 -1.65 -21.37 -13.02
N LYS A 41 -2.71 -22.14 -13.25
CA LYS A 41 -3.84 -21.76 -14.11
C LYS A 41 -5.17 -22.11 -13.45
N GLY A 42 -6.24 -21.47 -13.90
CA GLY A 42 -7.61 -21.79 -13.49
C GLY A 42 -7.86 -21.64 -11.98
N THR A 43 -8.39 -22.69 -11.37
CA THR A 43 -8.74 -22.75 -9.95
C THR A 43 -7.52 -22.61 -9.05
N ASP A 44 -6.40 -23.24 -9.40
CA ASP A 44 -5.19 -23.23 -8.57
C ASP A 44 -4.58 -21.84 -8.49
N PHE A 45 -4.59 -21.10 -9.61
CA PHE A 45 -4.19 -19.70 -9.62
C PHE A 45 -5.12 -18.85 -8.75
N THR A 46 -6.42 -19.11 -8.80
CA THR A 46 -7.42 -18.33 -8.04
C THR A 46 -7.25 -18.54 -6.53
N ASN A 47 -7.00 -19.78 -6.11
CA ASN A 47 -6.74 -20.13 -4.71
C ASN A 47 -5.43 -19.50 -4.22
N CYS A 48 -4.32 -19.70 -4.95
CA CYS A 48 -3.03 -19.11 -4.63
C CYS A 48 -3.11 -17.57 -4.55
N ARG A 49 -3.81 -16.94 -5.50
CA ARG A 49 -4.04 -15.49 -5.48
C ARG A 49 -4.80 -15.04 -4.24
N SER A 50 -5.83 -15.79 -3.83
CA SER A 50 -6.61 -15.47 -2.63
C SER A 50 -5.76 -15.52 -1.38
N GLU A 51 -4.96 -16.57 -1.20
CA GLU A 51 -4.05 -16.75 -0.07
C GLU A 51 -3.01 -15.62 0.00
N VAL A 52 -2.36 -15.33 -1.12
CA VAL A 52 -1.37 -14.26 -1.21
C VAL A 52 -1.98 -12.90 -0.90
N LEU A 53 -3.19 -12.61 -1.41
CA LEU A 53 -3.88 -11.35 -1.11
C LEU A 53 -4.28 -11.26 0.35
N GLN A 54 -4.76 -12.34 0.97
CA GLN A 54 -5.07 -12.34 2.39
C GLN A 54 -3.82 -11.99 3.21
N CYS A 55 -2.68 -12.60 2.94
CA CYS A 55 -1.42 -12.28 3.60
C CYS A 55 -0.93 -10.83 3.34
N ALA A 56 -1.10 -10.33 2.12
CA ALA A 56 -0.70 -8.96 1.78
C ALA A 56 -1.47 -7.89 2.58
N PHE A 57 -2.75 -8.13 2.87
CA PHE A 57 -3.61 -7.20 3.60
C PHE A 57 -3.73 -7.48 5.11
N HIS A 58 -3.51 -8.73 5.53
CA HIS A 58 -3.71 -9.22 6.90
C HIS A 58 -2.51 -10.07 7.32
N GLU A 59 -1.66 -9.55 8.22
CA GLU A 59 -0.46 -10.24 8.68
C GLU A 59 -0.76 -11.51 9.48
N ASP A 60 -1.92 -11.55 10.14
CA ASP A 60 -2.45 -12.68 10.90
C ASP A 60 -2.80 -13.89 10.01
N LYS A 61 -2.95 -13.66 8.70
CA LYS A 61 -3.30 -14.70 7.71
C LYS A 61 -2.14 -15.11 6.81
N CYS A 62 -0.91 -14.73 7.18
CA CYS A 62 0.29 -15.16 6.46
C CYS A 62 0.82 -16.48 7.03
N ASP A 63 0.98 -17.46 6.14
CA ASP A 63 1.87 -18.59 6.41
C ASP A 63 3.33 -18.11 6.48
N ILE A 64 4.20 -18.92 7.10
CA ILE A 64 5.62 -18.58 7.30
C ILE A 64 6.31 -18.27 5.96
N GLU A 65 6.11 -19.11 4.93
CA GLU A 65 6.68 -18.90 3.59
C GLU A 65 6.18 -17.60 2.94
N LEU A 66 4.89 -17.27 3.13
CA LEU A 66 4.30 -16.05 2.57
C LEU A 66 4.78 -14.81 3.31
N LYS A 67 5.07 -14.93 4.60
CA LYS A 67 5.62 -13.84 5.41
C LYS A 67 7.04 -13.49 4.98
N GLU A 68 7.90 -14.50 4.79
CA GLU A 68 9.27 -14.29 4.28
C GLU A 68 9.25 -13.64 2.89
N LEU A 69 8.39 -14.14 2.00
CA LEU A 69 8.23 -13.55 0.66
C LEU A 69 7.72 -12.10 0.73
N LYS A 70 6.80 -11.80 1.66
CA LYS A 70 6.27 -10.45 1.85
C LYS A 70 7.37 -9.48 2.29
N ASP A 71 8.23 -9.89 3.22
CA ASP A 71 9.33 -9.08 3.71
C ASP A 71 10.38 -8.82 2.60
N GLU A 72 10.77 -9.85 1.84
CA GLU A 72 11.68 -9.71 0.69
C GLU A 72 11.11 -8.77 -0.39
N VAL A 73 9.83 -8.92 -0.73
CA VAL A 73 9.14 -8.06 -1.70
C VAL A 73 9.05 -6.62 -1.19
N LYS A 74 8.80 -6.43 0.11
CA LYS A 74 8.69 -5.11 0.73
C LYS A 74 10.03 -4.38 0.69
N GLU A 75 11.13 -5.05 1.00
CA GLU A 75 12.48 -4.49 0.89
C GLU A 75 12.80 -4.04 -0.54
N LYS A 76 12.54 -4.90 -1.54
CA LYS A 76 12.74 -4.56 -2.96
C LYS A 76 11.89 -3.38 -3.42
N ILE A 77 10.65 -3.28 -2.94
CA ILE A 77 9.78 -2.13 -3.27
C ILE A 77 10.30 -0.86 -2.59
N GLU A 78 10.77 -0.93 -1.35
CA GLU A 78 11.36 0.21 -0.64
C GLU A 78 12.66 0.70 -1.30
N GLU A 79 13.46 -0.20 -1.87
CA GLU A 79 14.65 0.18 -2.65
C GLU A 79 14.28 0.97 -3.92
N VAL A 80 13.26 0.53 -4.66
CA VAL A 80 12.87 1.13 -5.94
C VAL A 80 12.05 2.42 -5.76
N TYR A 81 11.15 2.46 -4.78
CA TYR A 81 10.19 3.55 -4.60
C TYR A 81 10.51 4.47 -3.41
N GLY A 82 11.55 4.13 -2.63
CA GLY A 82 11.90 4.79 -1.38
C GLY A 82 11.02 4.34 -0.21
N ALA A 83 11.56 4.48 1.00
CA ALA A 83 10.77 4.30 2.21
C ALA A 83 9.64 5.34 2.26
N PRO A 84 8.42 4.98 2.72
CA PRO A 84 7.38 5.98 2.93
C PRO A 84 7.90 7.04 3.89
N HIS A 85 7.70 8.32 3.56
CA HIS A 85 7.89 9.39 4.53
C HIS A 85 6.98 9.11 5.73
N GLN A 86 7.57 8.62 6.83
CA GLN A 86 6.93 8.57 8.12
C GLN A 86 6.57 10.01 8.45
N LYS A 87 5.29 10.39 8.29
CA LYS A 87 4.79 11.59 8.95
C LYS A 87 5.05 11.32 10.42
N ARG A 88 6.04 12.01 11.00
CA ARG A 88 6.15 12.15 12.46
C ARG A 88 4.74 12.47 12.91
N VAL A 89 4.13 11.55 13.66
CA VAL A 89 2.95 11.86 14.44
C VAL A 89 3.41 12.99 15.33
N SER A 90 3.06 14.22 14.98
CA SER A 90 3.28 15.36 15.86
C SER A 90 2.49 15.00 17.11
N GLN A 91 3.20 14.56 18.15
CA GLN A 91 2.65 14.48 19.49
C GLN A 91 2.01 15.84 19.74
N SER A 92 0.70 15.88 19.67
CA SER A 92 -0.03 17.04 20.15
C SER A 92 0.18 16.99 21.66
N PRO A 93 0.70 18.06 22.31
CA PRO A 93 0.81 18.06 23.76
C PRO A 93 -0.58 17.82 24.35
N PRO A 94 -0.70 17.06 25.45
CA PRO A 94 -1.98 16.88 26.11
C PRO A 94 -2.56 18.26 26.47
N ILE A 95 -3.73 18.54 25.93
CA ILE A 95 -4.56 19.67 26.35
C ILE A 95 -5.27 19.23 27.63
N TYR A 96 -5.44 20.18 28.55
CA TYR A 96 -6.01 20.13 29.92
C TYR A 96 -4.94 19.94 31.01
N SER A 97 -4.27 20.99 31.49
CA SER A 97 -4.72 22.14 32.31
C SER A 97 -5.17 21.74 33.71
N GLU A 98 -4.37 22.14 34.70
CA GLU A 98 -4.66 22.16 36.13
C GLU A 98 -6.09 22.65 36.41
N VAL A 99 -6.81 21.89 37.25
CA VAL A 99 -7.82 22.41 38.18
C VAL A 99 -7.71 21.59 39.47
#